data_AF-A0A7C6WJX7-F1
#
_entry.id   AF-A0A7C6WJX7-F1
#
_cell.length_a   1.000
_cell.length_b   1.000
_cell.length_c   1.000
_cell.angle_alpha   90.00
_cell.angle_beta   90.00
_cell.angle_gamma   90.00
#
_symmetry.space_group_name_H-M   'P 1'
#
loop_
_entity.id
_entity.type
_entity.pdbx_description
1 polymer ?
#
loop_
_entity_poly.entity_id
_entity_poly.type
_entity_poly.pdbx_seq_one_letter_code
_entity_poly.pdbx_strand_id
1 'polypeptide(L)' 'MKPIKLVMSAFGPFRGVVELPFSDMGSSGLFLISGDTGAGKTTIFDA' A
#
# COMPACT_ATOMS: atom_id res chain seq x y z
N MET A 1 8.44 13.46 5.01
CA MET A 1 8.39 12.88 3.65
C MET A 1 6.98 12.31 3.44
N LYS A 2 6.28 12.63 2.34
CA LYS A 2 4.93 12.10 2.03
C LYS A 2 5.03 11.21 0.79
N PRO A 3 4.66 9.91 0.84
CA PRO A 3 4.64 9.07 -0.35
C PRO A 3 3.57 9.57 -1.34
N ILE A 4 3.87 9.50 -2.64
CA ILE A 4 2.96 9.96 -3.70
C ILE A 4 2.28 8.76 -4.38
N LYS A 5 3.04 7.70 -4.65
CA LYS A 5 2.57 6.46 -5.27
C LYS A 5 3.45 5.30 -4.81
N LEU A 6 2.86 4.12 -4.62
CA LEU A 6 3.56 2.85 -4.51
C LEU A 6 3.13 1.94 -5.68
N VAL A 7 4.10 1.32 -6.35
CA VAL A 7 3.86 0.32 -7.39
C VAL A 7 4.68 -0.90 -7.04
N MET A 8 4.03 -2.06 -6.92
CA MET A 8 4.67 -3.32 -6.57
C MET A 8 4.17 -4.44 -7.47
N SER A 9 5.02 -5.44 -7.70
CA SER A 9 4.69 -6.62 -8.50
C SER A 9 5.43 -7.83 -7.99
N ALA A 10 4.75 -8.98 -7.94
CA ALA A 10 5.30 -10.23 -7.40
C ALA A 10 5.97 -10.05 -6.02
N PHE A 11 5.34 -9.26 -5.14
CA PHE A 11 5.87 -8.88 -3.83
C PHE A 11 4.95 -9.33 -2.70
N GLY A 12 5.45 -10.20 -1.81
CA GLY A 12 4.64 -10.85 -0.77
C GLY A 12 3.40 -11.56 -1.34
N PRO A 13 2.17 -11.26 -0.86
CA PRO A 13 0.94 -11.85 -1.38
C PRO A 13 0.42 -11.18 -2.67
N PHE A 14 1.04 -10.09 -3.14
CA PHE A 14 0.61 -9.37 -4.34
C PHE A 14 1.26 -9.98 -5.60
N ARG A 15 0.56 -10.93 -6.22
CA ARG A 15 1.06 -11.65 -7.42
C ARG A 15 1.19 -10.77 -8.66
N GLY A 16 0.21 -9.88 -8.87
CA GLY A 16 0.15 -8.98 -10.02
C GLY A 16 0.78 -7.63 -9.75
N VAL A 17 0.65 -6.71 -10.72
CA VAL A 17 0.95 -5.30 -10.49
C VAL A 17 -0.13 -4.70 -9.61
N VAL A 18 0.27 -4.05 -8.54
CA VAL A 18 -0.60 -3.29 -7.64
C VAL A 18 -0.11 -1.86 -7.60
N GLU A 19 -1.02 -0.91 -7.84
CA GLU A 19 -0.74 0.52 -7.78
C GLU A 19 -1.56 1.16 -6.66
N LEU A 20 -0.88 1.87 -5.76
CA LEU A 20 -1.46 2.58 -4.64
C LEU A 20 -1.14 4.08 -4.77
N PRO A 21 -2.04 4.90 -5.36
CA PRO A 21 -1.87 6.35 -5.46
C PRO A 21 -2.18 7.03 -4.12
N PHE A 22 -1.15 7.30 -3.32
CA PHE A 22 -1.30 8.04 -2.06
C PHE A 22 -1.72 9.50 -2.25
N SER A 23 -1.55 10.04 -3.47
CA SER A 23 -2.11 11.34 -3.87
C SER A 23 -3.61 11.44 -3.62
N ASP A 24 -4.31 10.32 -3.72
CA ASP A 24 -5.77 10.28 -3.70
C ASP A 24 -6.32 10.21 -2.28
N MET A 25 -5.47 9.93 -1.28
CA MET A 25 -5.83 9.79 0.14
C MET A 25 -5.95 11.13 0.89
N GLY A 26 -5.97 12.25 0.16
CA GLY A 26 -6.16 13.59 0.74
C GLY A 26 -4.93 14.16 1.48
N SER A 27 -5.15 15.26 2.20
CA SER A 27 -4.10 16.04 2.89
C SER A 27 -4.06 15.86 4.40
N SER A 28 -5.03 15.14 4.99
CA SER A 28 -5.17 14.91 6.43
C SER A 28 -4.04 14.08 7.05
N GLY A 29 -3.21 13.42 6.24
CA GLY A 29 -2.02 12.71 6.69
C GLY A 29 -2.29 11.44 7.50
N LEU A 30 -3.54 11.02 7.61
CA LEU A 30 -3.98 9.83 8.33
C LEU A 30 -4.84 8.96 7.41
N PHE A 31 -4.45 7.69 7.27
CA PHE A 31 -5.18 6.66 6.53
C PHE A 31 -5.06 5.32 7.27
N LEU A 32 -5.95 4.38 6.95
CA LEU A 32 -5.99 3.05 7.56
C LEU A 32 -5.77 1.97 6.50
N ILE A 33 -4.81 1.09 6.74
CA ILE A 33 -4.64 -0.16 5.99
C ILE A 33 -5.23 -1.29 6.84
N SER A 34 -6.29 -1.95 6.35
CA SER A 34 -7.03 -3.00 7.07
C SER A 34 -7.26 -4.24 6.20
N GLY A 35 -7.60 -5.36 6.84
CA GLY A 35 -7.83 -6.66 6.20
C GLY A 35 -7.38 -7.84 7.07
N ASP A 36 -7.65 -9.06 6.62
CA ASP A 36 -7.35 -10.29 7.35
C ASP A 36 -5.85 -10.56 7.52
N THR A 37 -5.51 -11.47 8.44
CA THR A 37 -4.13 -11.98 8.59
C THR A 37 -3.69 -12.64 7.29
N GLY A 38 -2.48 -12.32 6.83
CA GLY A 38 -1.96 -12.81 5.55
C GLY A 38 -2.36 -11.98 4.31
N ALA A 39 -3.24 -10.98 4.45
CA ALA A 39 -3.67 -10.13 3.32
C ALA A 39 -2.59 -9.16 2.77
N GLY A 40 -1.39 -9.11 3.38
CA GLY A 40 -0.28 -8.28 2.88
C GLY A 40 -0.18 -6.88 3.47
N LYS A 41 -0.86 -6.60 4.59
CA LYS A 41 -0.80 -5.28 5.25
C LYS A 41 0.64 -4.88 5.59
N THR A 42 1.40 -5.74 6.27
CA THR A 42 2.82 -5.49 6.59
C THR A 42 3.66 -5.37 5.33
N THR A 43 3.39 -6.19 4.32
CA THR A 43 4.07 -6.13 3.02
C THR A 43 3.94 -4.75 2.35
N ILE A 44 2.81 -4.06 2.50
CA ILE A 44 2.66 -2.68 1.98
C ILE A 44 3.61 -1.70 2.67
N PHE A 45 3.94 -1.91 3.95
CA PHE A 45 4.88 -1.07 4.70
C PHE A 45 6.35 -1.41 4.43
N ASP A 46 6.64 -2.63 3.98
CA ASP A 46 8.00 -3.08 3.65
C ASP A 46 8.46 -2.66 2.24
N ALA A 47 7.51 -2.33 1.35
CA ALA A 47 7.74 -1.93 -0.03
C ALA A 47 8.07 -0.42 -0.18
#